data_AF-A0A967HW17-F1
#
_entry.id   AF-A0A967HW17-F1
#
_cell.length_a   1.000
_cell.length_b   1.000
_cell.length_c   1.000
_cell.angle_alpha   90.00
_cell.angle_beta   90.00
_cell.angle_gamma   90.00
#
_symmetry.space_group_name_H-M   'P 1'
#
loop_
_entity.id
_entity.type
_entity.pdbx_description
1 polymer ?
#
loop_
_entity_poly.entity_id
_entity_poly.type
_entity_poly.pdbx_seq_one_letter_code
_entity_poly.pdbx_strand_id
1 'polypeptide(L)'
;DNHIAAAGSIGKAVQAARACKLHTLKVQVEVETLEQLDEAIAAGADSILLDNMDLVDMAESVRRAGGKVLLEASGGITLENV
;
A
#
# COMPACT_ATOMS: atom_id res chain seq x y z
N ASP A 1 -2.02 -4.55 7.88
CA ASP A 1 -1.12 -5.52 8.59
C ASP A 1 -1.64 -6.98 8.73
N ASN A 2 -2.78 -7.22 9.39
CA ASN A 2 -3.23 -8.52 9.90
C ASN A 2 -3.60 -9.51 8.79
N HIS A 3 -4.22 -9.00 7.74
CA HIS A 3 -4.57 -9.79 6.55
C HIS A 3 -3.30 -10.26 5.81
N ILE A 4 -2.25 -9.44 5.77
CA ILE A 4 -0.95 -9.80 5.19
C ILE A 4 -0.31 -10.89 6.05
N ALA A 5 -0.31 -10.74 7.37
CA ALA A 5 0.21 -11.74 8.30
C ALA A 5 -0.53 -13.09 8.15
N ALA A 6 -1.86 -13.06 8.03
CA ALA A 6 -2.68 -14.25 7.80
C ALA A 6 -2.40 -14.92 6.44
N ALA A 7 -2.14 -14.13 5.39
CA ALA A 7 -1.82 -14.63 4.05
C ALA A 7 -0.35 -15.06 3.90
N GLY A 8 0.54 -14.55 4.75
CA GLY A 8 1.98 -14.81 4.76
C GLY A 8 2.81 -13.97 3.78
N SER A 9 2.19 -13.15 2.92
CA SER A 9 2.86 -12.09 2.14
C SER A 9 1.83 -11.12 1.53
N ILE A 10 2.28 -9.95 1.05
CA ILE A 10 1.39 -8.97 0.40
C ILE A 10 0.86 -9.55 -0.91
N GLY A 11 1.73 -10.15 -1.72
CA GLY A 11 1.32 -10.78 -2.98
C GLY A 11 0.21 -11.82 -2.80
N LYS A 12 0.31 -12.68 -1.77
CA LYS A 12 -0.73 -13.67 -1.45
C LYS A 12 -2.02 -13.02 -0.98
N ALA A 13 -1.94 -11.98 -0.14
CA ALA A 13 -3.11 -11.26 0.33
C ALA A 13 -3.87 -10.59 -0.82
N VAL A 14 -3.16 -9.92 -1.73
CA VAL A 14 -3.76 -9.27 -2.91
C VAL A 14 -4.41 -10.30 -3.84
N GLN A 15 -3.73 -11.41 -4.12
CA GLN A 15 -4.29 -12.48 -4.95
C GLN A 15 -5.55 -13.09 -4.33
N ALA A 16 -5.54 -13.35 -3.02
CA ALA A 16 -6.71 -13.86 -2.30
C ALA A 16 -7.88 -12.88 -2.38
N ALA A 17 -7.63 -11.57 -2.18
CA ALA A 17 -8.66 -10.54 -2.30
C ALA A 17 -9.25 -10.48 -3.72
N ARG A 18 -8.41 -10.58 -4.76
CA ARG A 18 -8.87 -10.61 -6.17
C ARG A 18 -9.69 -11.87 -6.50
N ALA A 19 -9.35 -13.02 -5.91
CA ALA A 19 -10.06 -14.27 -6.13
C ALA A 19 -11.52 -14.23 -5.67
N CYS A 20 -11.89 -13.31 -4.78
CA CYS A 20 -13.28 -13.09 -4.34
C CYS A 20 -14.19 -12.51 -5.45
N LYS A 21 -13.68 -12.21 -6.66
CA LYS A 21 -14.44 -11.76 -7.85
C LYS A 21 -15.31 -10.51 -7.65
N LEU A 22 -14.99 -9.68 -6.67
CA LEU A 22 -15.62 -8.39 -6.42
C LEU A 22 -15.01 -7.34 -7.37
N HIS A 23 -15.36 -7.44 -8.65
CA HIS A 23 -14.86 -6.56 -9.73
C HIS A 23 -15.22 -5.08 -9.55
N THR A 24 -16.16 -4.77 -8.65
CA THR A 24 -16.55 -3.41 -8.29
C THR A 24 -15.74 -2.83 -7.11
N LEU A 25 -14.99 -3.66 -6.39
CA LEU A 25 -14.22 -3.22 -5.22
C LEU A 25 -12.74 -3.06 -5.56
N LYS A 26 -12.16 -1.98 -5.05
CA LYS A 26 -10.72 -1.75 -5.12
C LYS A 26 -10.02 -2.47 -3.97
N VAL A 27 -8.82 -2.99 -4.23
CA VAL A 27 -7.92 -3.56 -3.25
C VAL A 27 -6.91 -2.49 -2.83
N GLN A 28 -7.07 -1.94 -1.63
CA GLN A 28 -6.06 -1.10 -1.00
C GLN A 28 -5.14 -1.96 -0.13
N VAL A 29 -3.84 -1.70 -0.20
CA VAL A 29 -2.84 -2.37 0.65
C VAL A 29 -2.19 -1.34 1.55
N GLU A 30 -2.13 -1.64 2.84
CA GLU A 30 -1.40 -0.87 3.84
C GLU A 30 0.05 -1.36 3.92
N VAL A 31 1.00 -0.42 3.91
CA VAL A 31 2.44 -0.67 3.95
C VAL A 31 3.12 0.28 4.94
N GLU A 32 4.17 -0.21 5.58
CA GLU A 32 5.00 0.51 6.54
C GLU A 32 6.42 0.75 6.01
N THR A 33 6.82 0.04 4.94
CA THR A 33 8.18 0.15 4.36
C THR A 33 8.17 0.26 2.83
N LEU A 34 9.28 0.77 2.28
CA LEU A 34 9.48 0.90 0.84
C LEU A 34 9.54 -0.46 0.12
N GLU A 35 10.03 -1.52 0.77
CA GLU A 35 10.02 -2.88 0.23
C GLU A 35 8.59 -3.41 0.10
N GLN A 36 7.75 -3.15 1.11
CA GLN A 36 6.34 -3.52 1.08
C GLN A 36 5.57 -2.73 0.01
N LEU A 37 5.89 -1.45 -0.17
CA LEU A 37 5.37 -0.64 -1.28
C LEU A 37 5.67 -1.30 -2.63
N ASP A 38 6.93 -1.67 -2.87
CA ASP A 38 7.34 -2.30 -4.13
C ASP A 38 6.64 -3.65 -4.34
N GLU A 39 6.47 -4.45 -3.29
CA GLU A 39 5.70 -5.71 -3.35
C GLU A 39 4.23 -5.44 -3.68
N ALA A 40 3.59 -4.44 -3.06
CA ALA A 40 2.19 -4.09 -3.29
C ALA A 40 1.95 -3.57 -4.71
N ILE A 41 2.85 -2.76 -5.25
CA ILE A 41 2.82 -2.31 -6.65
C ILE A 41 2.93 -3.50 -7.59
N ALA A 42 3.91 -4.39 -7.37
CA ALA A 42 4.10 -5.58 -8.19
C ALA A 42 2.92 -6.56 -8.11
N ALA A 43 2.25 -6.63 -6.96
CA ALA A 43 1.07 -7.46 -6.74
C ALA A 43 -0.20 -6.92 -7.42
N GLY A 44 -0.20 -5.67 -7.91
CA GLY A 44 -1.34 -5.06 -8.59
C GLY A 44 -2.43 -4.55 -7.64
N ALA A 45 -2.02 -3.98 -6.50
CA ALA A 45 -2.91 -3.19 -5.65
C ALA A 45 -3.50 -1.99 -6.41
N ASP A 46 -4.76 -1.63 -6.15
CA ASP A 46 -5.41 -0.48 -6.79
C ASP A 46 -5.03 0.85 -6.12
N SER A 47 -4.76 0.81 -4.82
CA SER A 47 -4.23 1.92 -4.03
C SER A 47 -3.34 1.40 -2.90
N ILE A 48 -2.50 2.26 -2.35
CA ILE A 48 -1.59 1.93 -1.27
C ILE A 48 -1.72 3.00 -0.17
N LEU A 49 -1.88 2.55 1.06
CA LEU A 49 -1.87 3.37 2.27
C LEU A 49 -0.48 3.29 2.91
N LEU A 50 0.20 4.44 3.02
CA LEU A 50 1.51 4.60 3.65
C LEU A 50 1.28 4.86 5.15
N ASP A 51 1.44 3.86 6.00
CA ASP A 51 1.17 3.99 7.44
C ASP A 51 2.40 4.42 8.22
N ASN A 52 2.30 5.56 8.91
CA ASN A 52 3.32 6.13 9.79
C ASN A 52 4.72 6.27 9.16
N MET A 53 4.80 6.38 7.83
CA MET A 53 6.06 6.61 7.11
C MET A 53 6.53 8.05 7.31
N ASP A 54 7.84 8.26 7.40
CA ASP A 54 8.40 9.61 7.48
C ASP A 54 8.35 10.34 6.12
N LEU A 55 8.61 11.66 6.12
CA LEU A 55 8.54 12.47 4.90
C LEU A 55 9.55 12.03 3.82
N VAL A 56 10.70 11.47 4.20
CA VAL A 56 11.73 11.03 3.27
C VAL A 56 11.25 9.77 2.55
N ASP A 57 10.72 8.81 3.30
CA ASP A 57 10.18 7.57 2.75
C ASP A 57 8.87 7.81 1.99
N MET A 58 8.02 8.75 2.39
CA MET A 58 6.84 9.15 1.61
C MET A 58 7.23 9.79 0.28
N ALA A 59 8.22 10.68 0.27
CA ALA A 59 8.72 11.28 -0.97
C ALA A 59 9.32 10.21 -1.90
N GLU A 60 10.03 9.24 -1.35
CA GLU A 60 10.52 8.09 -2.10
C GLU A 60 9.40 7.21 -2.63
N SER A 61 8.35 7.01 -1.83
CA SER A 61 7.16 6.24 -2.23
C SER A 61 6.48 6.85 -3.45
N VAL A 62 6.34 8.18 -3.47
CA VAL A 62 5.82 8.92 -4.64
C VAL A 62 6.70 8.70 -5.87
N ARG A 63 8.03 8.74 -5.72
CA ARG A 63 8.97 8.49 -6.84
C ARG A 63 8.86 7.06 -7.37
N ARG A 64 8.81 6.05 -6.49
CA ARG A 64 8.70 4.64 -6.88
C ARG A 64 7.36 4.31 -7.53
N ALA A 65 6.27 4.85 -6.99
CA ALA A 65 4.93 4.68 -7.55
C ALA A 65 4.82 5.26 -8.96
N GLY A 66 5.48 6.40 -9.24
CA GLY A 66 5.56 6.98 -10.58
C GLY A 66 4.20 7.23 -11.23
N GLY A 67 3.17 7.54 -10.43
CA GLY A 67 1.79 7.75 -10.89
C GLY A 67 1.03 6.49 -11.30
N LYS A 68 1.58 5.29 -11.08
CA LYS A 68 0.94 4.01 -11.45
C LYS A 68 -0.14 3.55 -10.47
N VAL A 69 -0.07 4.03 -9.23
CA VAL A 69 -0.96 3.64 -8.14
C VAL A 69 -1.32 4.87 -7.31
N LEU A 70 -2.53 4.90 -6.77
CA LEU A 70 -2.96 5.94 -5.84
C LEU A 70 -2.26 5.72 -4.49
N LEU A 71 -1.60 6.75 -3.98
CA LEU A 71 -0.99 6.76 -2.65
C LEU A 71 -1.83 7.59 -1.69
N GLU A 72 -1.97 7.10 -0.47
CA GLU A 72 -2.64 7.77 0.65
C GLU A 72 -1.71 7.76 1.86
N ALA A 73 -1.46 8.92 2.47
CA ALA A 73 -0.66 9.01 3.70
C ALA A 73 -1.56 8.84 4.93
N SER A 74 -1.13 8.04 5.90
CA SER A 74 -1.88 7.72 7.12
C SER A 74 -0.95 7.69 8.34
N GLY A 75 -1.55 7.86 9.52
CA GLY A 75 -0.85 7.78 10.81
C GLY A 75 -0.13 9.09 11.18
N GLY A 76 -0.35 9.57 12.41
CA GLY A 76 0.40 10.71 12.97
C GLY A 76 0.36 12.02 12.16
N ILE A 77 -0.64 12.22 11.29
CA ILE A 77 -0.72 13.41 10.43
C ILE A 77 -1.03 14.67 11.27
N THR A 78 -0.20 15.70 11.12
CA THR A 78 -0.30 17.01 11.75
C THR A 78 -0.17 18.12 10.70
N LEU A 79 -0.45 19.37 11.06
CA LEU A 79 -0.26 20.50 10.13
C LEU A 79 1.21 20.75 9.75
N GLU A 80 2.16 20.18 10.51
CA GLU A 80 3.60 20.37 10.30
C GLU A 80 4.18 19.37 9.29
N ASN A 81 3.47 18.25 9.02
CA ASN A 81 3.93 17.16 8.17
C ASN A 81 3.06 16.94 6.91
N VAL A 82 2.28 17.97 6.53
CA VAL A 82 1.46 18.03 5.30
C VAL A 82 1.85 19.17 4.39
#